data_AF-A0A1U7YX73-F1
#
_entry.id   AF-A0A1U7YX73-F1
#
_cell.length_a   1.000
_cell.length_b   1.000
_cell.length_c   1.000
_cell.angle_alpha   90.00
_cell.angle_beta   90.00
_cell.angle_gamma   90.00
#
_symmetry.space_group_name_H-M   'P 1'
#
loop_
_entity.id
_entity.type
_entity.pdbx_description
1 polymer ?
#
loop_
_entity_poly.entity_id
_entity_poly.type
_entity_poly.pdbx_seq_one_letter_code
_entity_poly.pdbx_strand_id
1 'polypeptide(L)' 'MDKDIGYVQGMSDICSPMVILLESEADAFWCFERAMRRLRENFKCTTSSMGVQTQLSTLAQIVKTVDPKLHHHLENQ' A
#
# COMPACT_ATOMS: atom_id res chain seq x y z
N MET A 1 9.02 -17.03 4.97
CA MET A 1 8.96 -16.20 3.75
C MET A 1 7.73 -16.60 2.97
N ASP A 2 6.78 -15.68 2.83
CA ASP A 2 5.61 -15.84 1.98
C ASP A 2 6.11 -15.97 0.52
N LYS A 3 6.07 -17.17 -0.05
CA LYS A 3 6.62 -17.43 -1.40
C LYS A 3 5.74 -16.83 -2.51
N ASP A 4 4.54 -16.38 -2.17
CA ASP A 4 3.55 -15.83 -3.09
C ASP A 4 3.75 -14.33 -3.34
N ILE A 5 4.64 -13.67 -2.59
CA ILE A 5 4.95 -12.25 -2.73
C ILE A 5 6.45 -12.12 -2.96
N GLY A 6 6.82 -11.98 -4.24
CA GLY A 6 8.16 -11.54 -4.61
C GLY A 6 8.41 -10.08 -4.25
N TYR A 7 9.54 -9.53 -4.68
CA TYR A 7 9.76 -8.09 -4.60
C TYR A 7 8.81 -7.34 -5.56
N VAL A 8 8.10 -6.34 -5.04
CA VAL A 8 7.28 -5.42 -5.82
C VAL A 8 7.82 -4.00 -5.66
N GLN A 9 7.81 -3.23 -6.74
CA GLN A 9 8.22 -1.82 -6.71
C GLN A 9 7.45 -1.06 -5.63
N GLY A 10 8.17 -0.32 -4.78
CA GLY A 10 7.63 0.39 -3.61
C GLY A 10 7.89 -0.31 -2.27
N MET A 11 8.23 -1.60 -2.26
CA MET A 11 8.63 -2.29 -1.02
C MET A 11 9.94 -1.72 -0.43
N SER A 12 10.87 -1.27 -1.28
CA SER A 12 12.10 -0.60 -0.85
C SER A 12 11.83 0.71 -0.11
N ASP A 13 10.81 1.46 -0.52
CA ASP A 13 10.44 2.75 0.09
C ASP A 13 9.85 2.55 1.49
N ILE A 14 9.21 1.40 1.73
CA ILE A 14 8.73 1.00 3.06
C ILE A 14 9.90 0.51 3.93
N CYS A 15 10.87 -0.17 3.35
CA CYS A 15 12.03 -0.71 4.07
C CYS A 15 13.03 0.39 4.47
N SER A 16 13.23 1.38 3.60
CA SER A 16 14.25 2.42 3.75
C SER A 16 14.21 3.15 5.12
N PRO A 17 13.05 3.62 5.62
CA PRO A 17 12.98 4.23 6.95
C PRO A 17 13.41 3.30 8.08
N MET A 18 13.13 2.00 7.98
CA MET A 18 13.48 1.03 9.02
C MET A 18 15.00 0.81 9.08
N VAL A 19 15.64 0.72 7.91
CA VAL A 19 17.11 0.59 7.81
C VAL A 19 17.82 1.88 8.25
N ILE A 20 17.21 3.04 8.03
CA ILE A 20 17.77 4.33 8.48
C ILE A 20 17.64 4.50 9.99
N LEU A 21 16.53 4.05 10.59
CA LEU A 21 16.21 4.29 12.00
C LEU A 21 16.70 3.20 12.95
N LEU A 22 16.89 1.97 12.47
CA LEU A 22 17.28 0.83 13.30
C LEU A 22 18.72 0.43 13.00
N GLU A 23 19.56 0.40 14.03
CA GLU A 23 20.98 0.01 13.92
C GLU A 23 21.15 -1.49 13.62
N SER A 24 20.18 -2.31 14.04
CA SER A 24 20.17 -3.75 13.86
C SER A 24 19.40 -4.13 12.60
N GLU A 25 20.09 -4.78 11.66
CA GLU A 25 19.47 -5.32 10.45
C GLU A 25 18.36 -6.33 10.78
N ALA A 26 18.54 -7.11 11.83
CA ALA A 26 17.53 -8.08 12.27
C ALA A 26 16.24 -7.38 12.72
N ASP A 27 16.35 -6.28 13.46
CA ASP A 27 15.18 -5.51 13.91
C ASP A 27 14.50 -4.82 12.73
N ALA A 28 15.29 -4.25 11.81
CA ALA A 28 14.78 -3.67 10.56
C ALA A 28 14.01 -4.70 9.73
N PHE A 29 14.53 -5.92 9.62
CA PHE A 29 13.87 -7.02 8.92
C PHE A 29 12.53 -7.40 9.56
N TRP A 30 12.48 -7.58 10.89
CA TRP A 30 11.24 -7.97 11.56
C TRP A 30 10.17 -6.87 11.54
N CYS A 31 10.58 -5.61 11.65
CA CYS A 31 9.70 -4.47 11.43
C CYS A 31 9.14 -4.46 10.00
N PHE A 32 10.00 -4.70 9.00
CA PHE A 32 9.62 -4.72 7.60
C PHE A 32 8.66 -5.86 7.28
N GLU A 33 8.97 -7.08 7.73
CA GLU A 33 8.10 -8.25 7.59
C GLU A 33 6.71 -7.97 8.15
N ARG A 34 6.64 -7.42 9.35
CA ARG A 34 5.36 -7.13 10.03
C ARG A 34 4.57 -6.02 9.31
N ALA A 35 5.24 -5.01 8.75
CA ALA A 35 4.60 -4.00 7.93
C ALA A 35 4.05 -4.60 6.63
N MET A 36 4.84 -5.43 5.94
CA MET A 36 4.43 -6.10 4.71
C MET A 36 3.25 -7.05 4.91
N ARG A 37 3.13 -7.70 6.07
CA ARG A 37 1.93 -8.50 6.40
C ARG A 37 0.64 -7.68 6.44
N ARG A 38 0.69 -6.41 6.85
CA ARG A 38 -0.48 -5.51 6.85
C ARG A 38 -0.78 -4.95 5.47
N LEU A 39 0.27 -4.65 4.71
CA LEU A 39 0.17 -4.10 3.36
C LEU A 39 0.01 -5.18 2.29
N ARG A 40 -0.05 -6.45 2.69
CA ARG A 40 -0.08 -7.63 1.82
C ARG A 40 -1.06 -7.46 0.65
N GLU A 41 -2.29 -7.05 0.94
CA GLU A 41 -3.32 -6.89 -0.10
C GLU A 41 -2.98 -5.78 -1.10
N ASN A 42 -2.24 -4.75 -0.70
CA ASN A 42 -1.84 -3.65 -1.60
C ASN A 42 -0.72 -4.08 -2.55
N PHE A 43 0.10 -5.06 -2.14
CA PHE A 43 1.24 -5.57 -2.88
C PHE A 43 0.98 -6.92 -3.58
N LYS A 44 -0.20 -7.51 -3.41
CA LYS A 44 -0.67 -8.61 -4.27
C LYS A 44 -0.90 -8.07 -5.67
N CYS A 45 0.16 -8.04 -6.47
CA CYS A 45 0.07 -7.91 -7.92
C CYS A 45 -0.40 -9.25 -8.50
N THR A 46 -1.67 -9.60 -8.28
CA THR A 46 -2.31 -10.59 -9.15
C THR A 46 -2.60 -9.87 -10.45
N THR A 47 -2.20 -10.48 -11.56
CA THR A 47 -2.27 -10.04 -12.97
C THR A 47 -3.64 -9.54 -13.49
N SER A 48 -4.62 -9.27 -12.62
CA SER A 48 -5.97 -8.80 -12.99
C SER A 48 -6.62 -7.83 -12.00
N SER A 49 -6.04 -7.53 -10.83
CA SER A 49 -6.63 -6.54 -9.91
C SER A 49 -5.61 -5.94 -8.95
N MET A 50 -5.39 -4.63 -9.03
CA MET A 50 -4.58 -3.91 -8.05
C MET A 50 -5.37 -3.80 -6.73
N GLY A 51 -4.84 -4.32 -5.61
CA GLY A 51 -5.51 -4.20 -4.29
C GLY A 51 -5.76 -2.76 -3.83
N VAL A 52 -5.02 -1.80 -4.39
CA VAL A 52 -5.23 -0.35 -4.23
C VAL A 52 -6.62 0.09 -4.69
N GLN A 53 -7.26 -0.64 -5.62
CA GLN A 53 -8.59 -0.28 -6.15
C GLN A 53 -9.66 -0.25 -5.06
N THR A 54 -9.62 -1.15 -4.08
CA THR A 54 -10.59 -1.15 -2.98
C THR A 54 -10.43 0.09 -2.10
N GLN A 55 -9.20 0.54 -1.88
CA GLN A 55 -8.94 1.77 -1.13
C GLN A 55 -9.36 3.00 -1.92
N LEU A 56 -9.09 3.04 -3.22
CA LEU A 56 -9.54 4.11 -4.11
C LEU A 56 -11.06 4.21 -4.18
N SER A 57 -11.77 3.07 -4.26
CA SER A 57 -13.23 3.03 -4.20
C SER A 57 -13.76 3.59 -2.88
N THR A 58 -13.14 3.22 -1.76
CA THR A 58 -13.49 3.75 -0.44
C THR A 58 -13.25 5.27 -0.37
N LEU A 59 -12.10 5.73 -0.87
CA LEU A 59 -11.77 7.14 -0.93
C LEU A 59 -12.78 7.93 -1.78
N ALA A 60 -13.18 7.41 -2.94
CA ALA A 60 -14.18 8.03 -3.79
C ALA A 60 -15.52 8.20 -3.04
N GLN A 61 -15.98 7.19 -2.30
CA GLN A 61 -17.20 7.32 -1.49
C GLN A 61 -17.08 8.38 -0.38
N ILE A 62 -15.92 8.48 0.27
CA ILE A 62 -15.66 9.52 1.27
C ILE A 62 -15.70 10.90 0.61
N VAL A 63 -15.01 11.08 -0.52
CA VAL A 63 -14.99 12.35 -1.26
C VAL A 63 -16.39 12.73 -1.72
N LYS A 64 -17.19 11.78 -2.22
CA LYS A 64 -18.60 12.02 -2.58
C LYS A 64 -19.42 12.59 -1.42
N THR A 65 -19.14 12.14 -0.20
CA THR A 65 -19.87 12.55 1.00
C THR A 65 -19.38 13.90 1.54
N VAL A 66 -18.06 14.12 1.54
CA VAL A 66 -17.42 15.32 2.12
C VAL A 66 -17.45 16.50 1.16
N ASP A 67 -17.19 16.26 -0.13
CA ASP A 67 -17.17 17.27 -1.19
C ASP A 67 -17.74 16.68 -2.51
N PRO A 68 -19.08 16.73 -2.67
CA PRO A 68 -19.74 16.24 -3.88
C PRO A 68 -19.30 16.96 -5.16
N LYS A 69 -18.88 18.24 -5.07
CA LYS A 69 -18.43 19.02 -6.24
C LYS A 69 -17.09 18.50 -6.74
N LEU A 70 -16.16 18.24 -5.82
CA LEU A 70 -14.88 17.62 -6.15
C LEU A 70 -15.08 16.21 -6.73
N HIS A 71 -15.94 15.39 -6.12
CA HIS A 71 -16.26 14.06 -6.66
C HIS A 71 -16.76 14.12 -8.10
N HIS A 72 -17.73 15.00 -8.37
CA HIS A 72 -18.29 15.16 -9.72
C HIS A 72 -17.25 15.67 -10.73
N HIS A 73 -16.37 16.57 -10.32
CA HIS A 73 -15.27 17.02 -11.18
C HIS A 73 -14.32 15.87 -11.54
N LEU A 74 -13.98 15.02 -10.57
CA LEU A 74 -13.09 13.87 -10.76
C LEU A 74 -13.73 12.73 -11.58
N GLU A 75 -15.06 12.56 -11.55
CA GLU A 75 -15.76 11.56 -12.39
C GLU A 75 -15.91 11.99 -13.86
N ASN A 76 -15.87 13.30 -14.14
CA ASN A 76 -16.07 13.85 -15.47
C ASN A 76 -14.76 14.14 -16.24
N GLN A 77 -13.61 13.71 -15.71
CA GLN A 77 -12.28 13.80 -16.34
C GLN A 77 -11.83 12.41 -16.78
#